data_AF-A0A532DKR7-F1
#
_entry.id   AF-A0A532DKR7-F1
#
_cell.length_a   1.000
_cell.length_b   1.000
_cell.length_c   1.000
_cell.angle_alpha   90.00
_cell.angle_beta   90.00
_cell.angle_gamma   90.00
#
_symmetry.space_group_name_H-M   'P 1'
#
loop_
_entity.id
_entity.type
_entity.pdbx_description
1 polymer ?
#
loop_
_entity_poly.entity_id
_entity_poly.type
_entity_poly.pdbx_seq_one_letter_code
_entity_poly.pdbx_strand_id
1 'polypeptide(L)'
;MMFVAYAVFGTLVFLLLDAPSMPPVSGSKAVIGLLVFYLVLSAAYITAASLWPQYDPEDERGKINRILEPKRKLAEIGKTEELLARVKLLEEQAKSITDRLKNLSKDLPEADGGAAAGAAGTPAAGLPVDAKDLETRAFAIWQDQECYNCHKLKGEGGKKRGPELDNIGSYMAALDIKTKILDPQSFMAEGFEKEYEKKKMPAKYKEVMDDKDVEVLAAWLSGLKNASVQTPKPIKKK
;
A
#
# COMPACT_ATOMS: atom_id res chain seq x y z
N MET A 1 -31.56 -21.47 15.66
CA MET A 1 -30.67 -21.56 16.84
C MET A 1 -30.78 -20.36 17.78
N MET A 2 -30.70 -19.11 17.30
CA MET A 2 -30.82 -17.91 18.16
C MET A 2 -32.13 -17.86 18.98
N PHE A 3 -33.30 -18.09 18.35
CA PHE A 3 -34.59 -18.08 19.06
C PHE A 3 -34.66 -19.10 20.21
N VAL A 4 -34.22 -20.34 19.98
CA VAL A 4 -34.21 -21.40 21.00
C VAL A 4 -33.24 -21.06 22.12
N ALA A 5 -32.07 -20.50 21.81
CA ALA A 5 -31.11 -20.04 22.82
C ALA A 5 -31.70 -18.92 23.70
N TYR A 6 -32.38 -17.94 23.10
CA TYR A 6 -33.06 -16.88 23.86
C TYR A 6 -34.21 -17.41 24.71
N ALA A 7 -35.00 -18.37 24.20
CA ALA A 7 -36.09 -18.99 24.96
C ALA A 7 -35.57 -19.81 26.16
N VAL A 8 -34.48 -20.56 25.99
CA VAL A 8 -33.83 -21.30 27.08
C VAL A 8 -33.22 -20.35 28.10
N PHE A 9 -32.50 -19.31 27.65
CA PHE A 9 -31.93 -18.30 28.54
C PHE A 9 -33.01 -17.56 29.34
N GLY A 10 -34.09 -17.13 28.67
CA GLY A 10 -35.23 -16.50 29.34
C GLY A 10 -35.86 -17.41 30.39
N THR A 11 -36.09 -18.68 30.06
CA THR A 11 -36.62 -19.67 31.01
C THR A 11 -35.70 -19.85 32.22
N LEU A 12 -34.38 -19.92 32.03
CA LEU A 12 -33.41 -20.02 33.13
C LEU A 12 -33.45 -18.78 34.04
N VAL A 13 -33.60 -17.58 33.48
CA VAL A 13 -33.72 -16.35 34.27
C VAL A 13 -35.00 -16.37 35.11
N PHE A 14 -36.14 -16.78 34.54
CA PHE A 14 -37.39 -16.90 35.31
C PHE A 14 -37.30 -17.93 36.43
N LEU A 15 -36.68 -19.08 36.19
CA LEU A 15 -36.43 -20.08 37.25
C LEU A 15 -35.51 -19.54 38.36
N LEU A 16 -34.53 -18.72 38.01
CA LEU A 16 -33.63 -18.11 38.98
C LEU A 16 -34.33 -17.03 39.83
N LEU A 17 -35.27 -16.30 39.24
CA LEU A 17 -36.08 -15.30 39.94
C LEU A 17 -37.12 -15.93 40.85
N ASP A 18 -37.64 -17.11 40.50
CA ASP A 18 -38.58 -17.88 41.32
C ASP A 18 -37.87 -18.74 42.39
N ALA A 19 -36.54 -18.81 42.36
CA ALA A 19 -35.77 -19.57 43.33
C ALA A 19 -35.86 -18.94 44.73
N PRO A 20 -36.02 -19.75 45.79
CA PRO A 20 -36.09 -19.25 47.16
C PRO A 20 -34.77 -18.57 47.57
N SER A 21 -34.86 -17.54 48.41
CA SER A 21 -33.67 -16.83 48.91
C SER A 21 -32.78 -17.78 49.73
N MET A 22 -31.50 -17.87 49.37
CA MET A 22 -30.56 -18.70 50.11
C MET A 22 -30.14 -18.03 51.43
N PRO A 23 -29.94 -18.81 52.51
CA PRO A 23 -29.42 -18.27 53.76
C PRO A 23 -27.98 -17.74 53.56
N PRO A 24 -27.59 -16.68 54.29
CA PRO A 24 -26.25 -16.12 54.17
C PRO A 24 -25.19 -17.14 54.63
N VAL A 25 -24.23 -17.42 53.76
CA VAL A 25 -23.09 -18.30 54.06
C VAL A 25 -21.93 -17.44 54.54
N SER A 26 -21.34 -17.76 55.69
CA SER A 26 -20.25 -16.99 56.29
C SER A 26 -19.09 -17.90 56.74
N GLY A 27 -17.97 -17.29 57.12
CA GLY A 27 -16.78 -18.00 57.60
C GLY A 27 -16.05 -18.80 56.51
N SER A 28 -15.45 -19.92 56.90
CA SER A 28 -14.62 -20.75 56.01
C SER A 28 -15.38 -21.33 54.82
N LYS A 29 -16.67 -21.65 54.99
CA LYS A 29 -17.54 -22.15 53.92
C LYS A 29 -17.73 -21.12 52.80
N ALA A 30 -17.84 -19.84 53.14
CA ALA A 30 -17.94 -18.76 52.16
C ALA A 30 -16.62 -18.58 51.38
N VAL A 31 -15.48 -18.67 52.06
CA VAL A 31 -14.16 -18.60 51.41
C VAL A 31 -13.95 -19.77 50.45
N ILE A 32 -14.28 -21.00 50.87
CA ILE A 32 -14.21 -22.19 50.00
C ILE A 32 -15.15 -22.03 48.80
N GLY A 33 -16.39 -21.58 49.02
CA GLY A 33 -17.34 -21.33 47.94
C GLY A 33 -16.83 -20.31 46.92
N LEU A 34 -16.19 -19.23 47.39
CA LEU A 34 -15.58 -18.22 46.53
C LEU A 34 -14.43 -18.81 45.70
N LEU A 35 -13.54 -19.57 46.33
CA LEU A 35 -12.41 -20.20 45.62
C LEU A 35 -12.87 -21.19 44.56
N VAL A 36 -13.88 -22.01 44.89
CA VAL A 36 -14.47 -22.96 43.93
C VAL A 36 -15.14 -22.21 42.77
N PHE A 37 -15.89 -21.14 43.05
CA PHE A 37 -16.53 -20.33 42.01
C PHE A 37 -15.49 -19.75 41.04
N TYR A 38 -14.40 -19.16 41.55
CA TYR A 38 -13.34 -18.63 40.71
C TYR A 38 -12.62 -19.72 39.92
N LEU A 39 -12.35 -20.88 40.51
CA LEU A 39 -11.75 -22.01 39.79
C LEU A 39 -12.62 -22.47 38.62
N VAL A 40 -13.92 -22.63 38.84
CA VAL A 40 -14.87 -23.03 37.79
C VAL A 40 -14.94 -21.97 36.70
N LEU A 41 -15.04 -20.69 37.08
CA LEU A 41 -15.10 -19.58 36.14
C LEU A 41 -13.81 -19.49 35.30
N SER A 42 -12.64 -19.56 35.93
CA SER A 42 -11.35 -19.55 35.24
C SER A 42 -11.22 -20.72 34.27
N ALA A 43 -11.60 -21.94 34.67
CA ALA A 43 -11.57 -23.10 33.78
C ALA A 43 -12.49 -22.91 32.57
N ALA A 44 -13.70 -22.38 32.77
CA ALA A 44 -14.64 -22.07 31.69
C ALA A 44 -14.06 -21.04 30.71
N TYR A 45 -13.45 -19.96 31.21
CA TYR A 45 -12.85 -18.93 30.35
C TYR A 45 -11.64 -19.45 29.57
N ILE A 46 -10.75 -20.22 30.22
CA ILE A 46 -9.56 -20.77 29.55
C ILE A 46 -9.98 -21.76 28.47
N THR A 47 -10.86 -22.71 28.78
CA THR A 47 -11.33 -23.71 27.81
C THR A 47 -12.09 -23.08 26.65
N ALA A 48 -12.99 -22.12 26.92
CA ALA A 48 -13.68 -21.40 25.86
C ALA A 48 -12.70 -20.63 24.96
N ALA A 49 -11.69 -19.97 25.55
CA ALA A 49 -10.67 -19.28 24.78
C ALA A 49 -9.76 -20.22 23.98
N SER A 50 -9.49 -21.43 24.48
CA SER A 50 -8.67 -22.43 23.76
C SER A 50 -9.43 -23.14 22.64
N LEU A 51 -10.76 -23.27 22.76
CA LEU A 51 -11.60 -23.88 21.71
C LEU A 51 -11.99 -22.89 20.62
N TRP A 52 -11.87 -21.59 20.88
CA TRP A 52 -12.11 -20.58 19.86
C TRP A 52 -10.97 -20.62 18.83
N PRO A 53 -11.24 -20.37 17.54
CA PRO A 53 -10.21 -20.20 16.54
C PRO A 53 -9.28 -19.04 16.93
N GLN A 54 -8.15 -19.40 17.53
CA GLN A 54 -7.13 -18.46 17.95
C GLN A 54 -6.24 -18.14 16.76
N TYR A 55 -5.83 -16.88 16.66
CA TYR A 55 -4.90 -16.43 15.64
C TYR A 55 -3.58 -17.21 15.78
N ASP A 56 -3.27 -18.03 14.79
CA ASP A 56 -1.98 -18.72 14.68
C ASP A 56 -1.12 -18.00 13.63
N PRO A 57 -0.03 -17.32 14.03
CA PRO A 57 0.83 -16.59 13.11
C PRO A 57 1.46 -17.49 12.04
N GLU A 58 1.68 -18.78 12.30
CA GLU A 58 2.23 -19.71 11.30
C GLU A 58 1.19 -20.07 10.23
N ASP A 59 -0.05 -20.35 10.64
CA ASP A 59 -1.16 -20.66 9.72
C ASP A 59 -1.50 -19.45 8.83
N GLU A 60 -1.51 -18.24 9.43
CA GLU A 60 -1.74 -17.01 8.69
C GLU A 60 -0.60 -16.69 7.72
N ARG A 61 0.66 -16.93 8.10
CA ARG A 61 1.79 -16.85 7.15
C ARG A 61 1.67 -17.88 6.03
N GLY A 62 1.21 -19.09 6.32
CA GLY A 62 0.94 -20.13 5.32
C GLY A 62 -0.11 -19.70 4.31
N LYS A 63 -1.22 -19.13 4.78
CA LYS A 63 -2.29 -18.56 3.91
C LYS A 63 -1.78 -17.41 3.06
N ILE A 64 -1.01 -16.49 3.65
CA ILE A 64 -0.38 -15.38 2.94
C ILE A 64 0.56 -15.89 1.86
N ASN A 65 1.43 -16.85 2.17
CA ASN A 65 2.34 -17.44 1.18
C ASN A 65 1.59 -18.13 0.04
N ARG A 66 0.52 -18.88 0.34
CA ARG A 66 -0.29 -19.56 -0.68
C ARG A 66 -0.93 -18.58 -1.68
N ILE A 67 -1.23 -17.36 -1.24
CA ILE A 67 -1.84 -16.32 -2.07
C ILE A 67 -0.78 -15.48 -2.79
N LEU A 68 0.34 -15.19 -2.12
CA LEU A 68 1.38 -14.30 -2.63
C LEU A 68 2.37 -15.02 -3.55
N GLU A 69 2.69 -16.29 -3.34
CA GLU A 69 3.62 -17.02 -4.21
C GLU A 69 3.17 -17.08 -5.67
N PRO A 70 1.90 -17.42 -6.00
CA PRO A 70 1.45 -17.43 -7.40
C PRO A 70 1.50 -16.03 -8.02
N LYS A 71 1.14 -14.99 -7.24
CA LYS A 71 1.18 -13.60 -7.70
C LYS A 71 2.61 -13.12 -7.92
N ARG A 72 3.55 -13.50 -7.06
CA ARG A 72 4.99 -13.22 -7.21
C ARG A 72 5.55 -13.95 -8.42
N LYS A 73 5.24 -15.23 -8.61
CA LYS A 73 5.65 -16.00 -9.79
C LYS A 73 5.10 -15.40 -11.08
N LEU A 74 3.83 -15.00 -11.11
CA LEU A 74 3.24 -14.31 -12.26
C LEU A 74 3.91 -12.95 -12.53
N ALA A 75 4.23 -12.18 -11.48
CA ALA A 75 4.94 -10.91 -11.62
C ALA A 75 6.39 -11.09 -12.10
N GLU A 76 7.09 -12.12 -11.61
CA GLU A 76 8.44 -12.49 -12.04
C GLU A 76 8.44 -12.96 -13.49
N ILE A 77 7.49 -13.84 -13.87
CA ILE A 77 7.31 -14.31 -15.25
C ILE A 77 7.07 -13.10 -16.18
N GLY A 78 6.14 -12.20 -15.83
CA GLY A 78 5.89 -10.99 -16.63
C GLY A 78 7.11 -10.09 -16.78
N LYS A 79 7.93 -9.94 -15.73
CA LYS A 79 9.22 -9.23 -15.81
C LYS A 79 10.24 -9.94 -16.70
N THR A 80 10.34 -11.27 -16.63
CA THR A 80 11.27 -12.03 -17.46
C THR A 80 10.90 -11.99 -18.94
N GLU A 81 9.61 -12.10 -19.28
CA GLU A 81 9.12 -12.00 -20.65
C GLU A 81 9.34 -10.59 -21.22
N GLU A 82 9.08 -9.56 -20.42
CA GLU A 82 9.37 -8.17 -20.78
C GLU A 82 10.87 -7.93 -20.99
N LEU A 83 11.73 -8.41 -20.07
CA LEU A 83 13.18 -8.28 -20.19
C LEU A 83 13.70 -9.01 -21.42
N LEU A 84 13.19 -10.21 -21.71
CA LEU A 84 13.53 -10.96 -22.92
C LEU A 84 13.06 -10.24 -24.20
N ALA A 85 11.88 -9.61 -24.17
CA ALA A 85 11.39 -8.80 -25.30
C ALA A 85 12.26 -7.54 -25.52
N ARG A 86 12.64 -6.85 -24.43
CA ARG A 86 13.57 -5.71 -24.50
C ARG A 86 14.93 -6.16 -25.06
N VAL A 87 15.51 -7.26 -24.56
CA VAL A 87 16.80 -7.78 -25.03
C VAL A 87 16.77 -8.08 -26.53
N LYS A 88 15.72 -8.71 -27.04
CA LYS A 88 15.56 -8.97 -28.49
C LYS A 88 15.52 -7.68 -29.32
N LEU A 89 14.78 -6.68 -28.84
CA LEU A 89 14.69 -5.38 -29.52
C LEU A 89 16.05 -4.67 -29.53
N LEU A 90 16.76 -4.67 -28.40
CA LEU A 90 18.12 -4.14 -28.32
C LEU A 90 19.08 -4.89 -29.25
N GLU A 91 18.94 -6.21 -29.40
CA GLU A 91 19.77 -7.01 -30.30
C GLU A 91 19.52 -6.66 -31.78
N GLU A 92 18.27 -6.42 -32.18
CA GLU A 92 17.94 -5.91 -33.52
C GLU A 92 18.51 -4.52 -33.75
N GLN A 93 18.42 -3.63 -32.76
CA GLN A 93 19.02 -2.30 -32.82
C GLN A 93 20.54 -2.39 -32.97
N ALA A 94 21.21 -3.24 -32.19
CA ALA A 94 22.65 -3.45 -32.26
C ALA A 94 23.09 -4.01 -33.63
N LYS A 95 22.33 -4.93 -34.22
CA LYS A 95 22.56 -5.42 -35.59
C LYS A 95 22.41 -4.29 -36.61
N SER A 96 21.34 -3.50 -36.52
CA SER A 96 21.13 -2.37 -37.43
C SER A 96 22.25 -1.31 -37.34
N ILE A 97 22.75 -1.03 -36.13
CA ILE A 97 23.87 -0.11 -35.91
C ILE A 97 25.15 -0.70 -36.49
N THR A 98 25.40 -2.00 -36.30
CA THR A 98 26.57 -2.69 -36.85
C THR A 98 26.56 -2.70 -38.38
N ASP A 99 25.40 -2.91 -38.99
CA ASP A 99 25.25 -2.88 -40.45
C ASP A 99 25.42 -1.47 -41.00
N ARG A 100 24.88 -0.45 -40.30
CA ARG A 100 25.16 0.96 -40.62
C ARG A 100 26.65 1.26 -40.50
N LEU A 101 27.31 0.78 -39.44
CA LEU A 101 28.74 1.00 -39.22
C LEU A 101 29.59 0.34 -40.32
N LYS A 102 29.25 -0.88 -40.76
CA LYS A 102 29.92 -1.56 -41.89
C LYS A 102 29.69 -0.86 -43.22
N ASN A 103 28.49 -0.31 -43.44
CA ASN A 103 28.19 0.45 -44.66
C ASN A 103 28.94 1.79 -44.65
N LEU A 104 29.01 2.48 -43.51
CA LEU A 104 29.83 3.68 -43.35
C LEU A 104 31.33 3.37 -43.47
N SER A 105 31.82 2.25 -42.94
CA SER A 105 33.23 1.88 -43.06
C SER A 105 33.63 1.47 -44.49
N LYS A 106 32.66 1.21 -45.37
CA LYS A 106 32.90 0.90 -46.78
C LYS A 106 33.17 2.15 -47.61
N ASP A 107 32.81 3.33 -47.10
CA ASP A 107 32.99 4.63 -47.75
C ASP A 107 34.13 5.48 -47.15
N LEU A 108 34.88 4.96 -46.16
CA LEU A 108 36.07 5.64 -45.64
C LEU A 108 37.35 5.05 -46.25
N PRO A 109 38.25 5.87 -46.84
CA PRO A 109 39.62 5.45 -47.05
C PRO A 109 40.32 5.30 -45.69
N GLU A 110 41.19 4.30 -45.57
CA GLU A 110 42.04 4.09 -44.38
C GLU A 110 42.80 5.37 -44.05
N ALA A 111 42.54 5.92 -42.87
CA ALA A 111 43.34 6.97 -42.26
C ALA A 111 43.74 6.53 -40.85
N ASP A 112 45.01 6.10 -40.76
CA ASP A 112 46.01 6.55 -39.78
C ASP A 112 45.49 7.25 -38.51
N GLY A 113 45.73 6.60 -37.37
CA GLY A 113 46.32 7.16 -36.16
C GLY A 113 45.87 8.54 -35.64
N GLY A 114 45.36 8.56 -34.41
CA GLY A 114 45.35 9.80 -33.62
C GLY A 114 44.48 9.74 -32.37
N ALA A 115 45.09 9.51 -31.22
CA ALA A 115 44.49 9.72 -29.90
C ALA A 115 44.40 11.22 -29.56
N ALA A 116 43.27 11.65 -28.98
CA ALA A 116 43.12 12.73 -27.98
C ALA A 116 41.64 12.78 -27.55
N ALA A 117 41.26 12.37 -26.34
CA ALA A 117 41.31 13.13 -25.08
C ALA A 117 40.33 14.32 -25.00
N GLY A 118 39.23 14.10 -24.26
CA GLY A 118 38.79 14.99 -23.16
C GLY A 118 38.05 16.28 -23.47
N ALA A 119 36.72 16.26 -23.22
CA ALA A 119 35.86 17.30 -22.62
C ALA A 119 34.41 16.94 -22.97
N ALA A 120 33.38 17.02 -22.13
CA ALA A 120 33.18 17.66 -20.85
C ALA A 120 32.10 16.87 -20.09
N GLY A 121 32.12 16.95 -18.76
CA GLY A 121 31.12 16.31 -17.90
C GLY A 121 29.72 16.88 -18.13
N THR A 122 28.78 15.98 -18.39
CA THR A 122 27.34 16.24 -18.31
C THR A 122 26.85 15.69 -16.97
N PRO A 123 25.98 16.41 -16.23
CA PRO A 123 25.54 16.01 -14.91
C PRO A 123 24.93 14.61 -14.93
N ALA A 124 25.16 13.86 -13.85
CA ALA A 124 24.54 12.58 -13.59
C ALA A 124 23.01 12.73 -13.63
N ALA A 125 22.42 12.53 -14.81
CA ALA A 125 21.03 12.19 -14.95
C ALA A 125 20.86 10.84 -14.25
N GLY A 126 19.94 10.81 -13.29
CA GLY A 126 19.52 9.59 -12.62
C GLY A 126 19.28 8.49 -13.65
N LEU A 127 19.62 7.27 -13.25
CA LEU A 127 19.40 6.05 -14.00
C LEU A 127 18.06 6.11 -14.76
N PRO A 128 18.01 5.75 -16.05
CA PRO A 128 16.75 5.58 -16.74
C PRO A 128 16.01 4.43 -16.07
N VAL A 129 15.14 4.75 -15.11
CA VAL A 129 14.14 3.81 -14.62
C VAL A 129 13.10 3.77 -15.73
N ASP A 130 12.99 2.64 -16.40
CA ASP A 130 11.98 2.45 -17.44
C ASP A 130 10.61 2.87 -16.89
N ALA A 131 9.85 3.67 -17.66
CA ALA A 131 8.61 4.28 -17.19
C ALA A 131 7.59 3.25 -16.63
N LYS A 132 7.64 2.01 -17.16
CA LYS A 132 6.83 0.89 -16.70
C LYS A 132 7.31 0.31 -15.36
N ASP A 133 8.62 0.27 -15.13
CA ASP A 133 9.19 -0.15 -13.86
C ASP A 133 8.93 0.90 -12.76
N LEU A 134 8.95 2.20 -13.13
CA LEU A 134 8.55 3.30 -12.26
C LEU A 134 7.06 3.19 -11.87
N GLU A 135 6.16 3.02 -12.84
CA GLU A 135 4.71 2.87 -12.58
C GLU A 135 4.44 1.65 -11.68
N THR A 136 5.07 0.50 -11.97
CA THR A 136 4.90 -0.71 -11.17
C THR A 136 5.30 -0.50 -9.71
N ARG A 137 6.45 0.13 -9.47
CA ARG A 137 6.92 0.41 -8.11
C ARG A 137 6.05 1.45 -7.40
N ALA A 138 5.70 2.54 -8.09
CA ALA A 138 4.84 3.59 -7.52
C ALA A 138 3.45 3.06 -7.19
N PHE A 139 2.88 2.20 -8.03
CA PHE A 139 1.59 1.57 -7.79
C PHE A 139 1.63 0.60 -6.60
N ALA A 140 2.74 -0.14 -6.41
CA ALA A 140 2.92 -0.95 -5.20
C ALA A 140 2.90 -0.08 -3.94
N ILE A 141 3.63 1.04 -3.93
CA ILE A 141 3.63 1.99 -2.81
C ILE A 141 2.22 2.56 -2.57
N TRP A 142 1.48 2.90 -3.63
CA TRP A 142 0.10 3.37 -3.55
C TRP A 142 -0.84 2.36 -2.87
N GLN A 143 -0.65 1.06 -3.14
CA GLN A 143 -1.41 -0.02 -2.50
C GLN A 143 -0.98 -0.24 -1.06
N ASP A 144 0.33 -0.34 -0.80
CA ASP A 144 0.88 -0.65 0.53
C ASP A 144 0.60 0.47 1.54
N GLN A 145 0.62 1.74 1.10
CA GLN A 145 0.29 2.90 1.93
C GLN A 145 -1.21 3.23 1.92
N GLU A 146 -2.00 2.37 1.29
CA GLU A 146 -3.46 2.42 1.20
C GLU A 146 -4.02 3.76 0.71
N CYS A 147 -3.31 4.43 -0.21
CA CYS A 147 -3.72 5.73 -0.74
C CYS A 147 -5.12 5.68 -1.39
N TYR A 148 -5.47 4.53 -1.98
CA TYR A 148 -6.79 4.24 -2.59
C TYR A 148 -7.98 4.33 -1.64
N ASN A 149 -7.76 4.19 -0.32
CA ASN A 149 -8.85 4.29 0.66
C ASN A 149 -9.45 5.70 0.72
N CYS A 150 -8.68 6.72 0.30
CA CYS A 150 -9.08 8.12 0.33
C CYS A 150 -9.11 8.78 -1.05
N HIS A 151 -8.15 8.47 -1.90
CA HIS A 151 -8.01 9.05 -3.24
C HIS A 151 -8.49 8.10 -4.32
N LYS A 152 -8.86 8.69 -5.46
CA LYS A 152 -9.25 7.97 -6.67
C LYS A 152 -8.15 8.10 -7.72
N LEU A 153 -7.88 7.00 -8.44
CA LEU A 153 -7.03 6.93 -9.62
C LEU A 153 -7.65 5.98 -10.65
N LYS A 154 -7.61 6.36 -11.93
CA LYS A 154 -8.12 5.57 -13.07
C LYS A 154 -9.57 5.09 -12.87
N GLY A 155 -10.40 5.91 -12.21
CA GLY A 155 -11.79 5.57 -11.88
C GLY A 155 -11.97 4.68 -10.63
N GLU A 156 -10.91 4.16 -10.03
CA GLU A 156 -10.93 3.25 -8.88
C GLU A 156 -10.48 3.94 -7.59
N GLY A 157 -11.08 3.52 -6.46
CA GLY A 157 -10.78 4.07 -5.13
C GLY A 157 -11.63 5.29 -4.73
N GLY A 158 -11.34 5.82 -3.53
CA GLY A 158 -11.88 7.07 -3.00
C GLY A 158 -13.26 6.98 -2.31
N LYS A 159 -13.29 7.20 -0.98
CA LYS A 159 -14.53 7.40 -0.19
C LYS A 159 -14.92 8.89 -0.06
N LYS A 160 -14.89 9.66 -1.16
CA LYS A 160 -15.10 11.14 -1.20
C LYS A 160 -14.24 11.95 -0.20
N ARG A 161 -13.17 11.36 0.33
CA ARG A 161 -12.32 11.96 1.39
C ARG A 161 -11.13 12.70 0.82
N GLY A 162 -10.62 12.26 -0.32
CA GLY A 162 -9.56 12.93 -1.07
C GLY A 162 -9.98 13.14 -2.53
N PRO A 163 -9.34 14.11 -3.21
CA PRO A 163 -9.56 14.36 -4.62
C PRO A 163 -9.08 13.19 -5.50
N GLU A 164 -9.62 13.14 -6.72
CA GLU A 164 -9.14 12.28 -7.80
C GLU A 164 -7.84 12.84 -8.39
N LEU A 165 -6.83 11.99 -8.60
CA LEU A 165 -5.45 12.43 -8.85
C LEU A 165 -4.97 12.19 -10.30
N ASP A 166 -5.82 11.72 -11.19
CA ASP A 166 -5.46 11.38 -12.59
C ASP A 166 -4.90 12.56 -13.41
N ASN A 167 -5.14 13.80 -12.98
CA ASN A 167 -4.63 15.00 -13.64
C ASN A 167 -3.74 15.85 -12.72
N ILE A 168 -3.26 15.32 -11.59
CA ILE A 168 -2.49 16.11 -10.61
C ILE A 168 -1.17 16.64 -11.18
N GLY A 169 -0.55 15.91 -12.11
CA GLY A 169 0.67 16.30 -12.81
C GLY A 169 0.51 17.52 -13.72
N SER A 170 -0.72 17.95 -14.02
CA SER A 170 -0.99 19.21 -14.71
C SER A 170 -0.93 20.42 -13.76
N TYR A 171 -0.96 20.20 -12.44
CA TYR A 171 -1.00 21.27 -11.43
C TYR A 171 0.21 21.29 -10.49
N MET A 172 0.85 20.15 -10.25
CA MET A 172 1.96 20.04 -9.30
C MET A 172 3.15 19.30 -9.92
N ALA A 173 4.35 19.79 -9.64
CA ALA A 173 5.59 19.08 -9.91
C ALA A 173 5.82 17.98 -8.85
N ALA A 174 6.69 17.01 -9.14
CA ALA A 174 7.03 15.92 -8.23
C ALA A 174 7.48 16.42 -6.84
N LEU A 175 8.25 17.51 -6.76
CA LEU A 175 8.70 18.06 -5.47
C LEU A 175 7.55 18.60 -4.62
N ASP A 176 6.57 19.26 -5.23
CA ASP A 176 5.40 19.76 -4.51
C ASP A 176 4.50 18.59 -4.05
N ILE A 177 4.38 17.54 -4.87
CA ILE A 177 3.65 16.32 -4.51
C ILE A 177 4.34 15.62 -3.33
N LYS A 178 5.68 15.48 -3.36
CA LYS A 178 6.46 14.95 -2.23
C LYS A 178 6.21 15.77 -0.96
N THR A 179 6.27 17.09 -1.07
CA THR A 179 5.99 18.01 0.05
C THR A 179 4.58 17.80 0.59
N LYS A 180 3.59 17.64 -0.27
CA LYS A 180 2.20 17.39 0.13
C LYS A 180 2.01 16.04 0.82
N ILE A 181 2.72 14.99 0.40
CA ILE A 181 2.65 13.66 1.03
C ILE A 181 3.24 13.71 2.44
N LEU A 182 4.39 14.37 2.61
CA LEU A 182 5.12 14.46 3.88
C LEU A 182 4.53 15.50 4.84
N ASP A 183 3.99 16.60 4.32
CA ASP A 183 3.22 17.61 5.05
C ASP A 183 1.84 17.81 4.40
N PRO A 184 0.83 17.05 4.85
CA PRO A 184 -0.54 17.18 4.35
C PRO A 184 -1.16 18.57 4.50
N GLN A 185 -0.59 19.48 5.28
CA GLN A 185 -1.11 20.84 5.48
C GLN A 185 -0.40 21.89 4.60
N SER A 186 0.53 21.48 3.74
CA SER A 186 1.23 22.39 2.80
C SER A 186 0.32 22.87 1.65
N PHE A 187 -0.54 21.99 1.12
CA PHE A 187 -1.51 22.33 0.08
C PHE A 187 -2.93 21.87 0.43
N MET A 188 -3.94 22.57 -0.07
CA MET A 188 -5.35 22.21 0.04
C MET A 188 -5.93 22.04 -1.37
N ALA A 189 -6.73 21.01 -1.63
CA ALA A 189 -7.45 20.90 -2.89
C ALA A 189 -8.70 21.79 -2.85
N GLU A 190 -8.95 22.54 -3.92
CA GLU A 190 -10.17 23.35 -4.08
C GLU A 190 -11.43 22.48 -3.90
N GLY A 191 -12.39 22.93 -3.09
CA GLY A 191 -13.62 22.18 -2.79
C GLY A 191 -13.47 21.07 -1.72
N PHE A 192 -12.31 20.96 -1.08
CA PHE A 192 -12.03 20.02 0.03
C PHE A 192 -11.67 20.76 1.33
N GLU A 193 -12.22 21.96 1.54
CA GLU A 193 -11.93 22.81 2.71
C GLU A 193 -12.26 22.09 4.02
N LYS A 194 -13.42 21.42 4.08
CA LYS A 194 -13.88 20.70 5.28
C LYS A 194 -12.99 19.52 5.61
N GLU A 195 -12.54 18.76 4.61
CA GLU A 195 -11.66 17.61 4.76
C GLU A 195 -10.25 18.05 5.18
N TYR A 196 -9.79 19.18 4.64
CA TYR A 196 -8.53 19.80 4.98
C TYR A 196 -8.50 20.27 6.43
N GLU A 197 -9.51 21.03 6.89
CA GLU A 197 -9.64 21.50 8.27
C GLU A 197 -9.73 20.34 9.27
N LYS A 198 -10.44 19.27 8.88
CA LYS A 198 -10.55 18.03 9.68
C LYS A 198 -9.31 17.14 9.61
N LYS A 199 -8.24 17.57 8.93
CA LYS A 199 -6.98 16.82 8.77
C LYS A 199 -7.20 15.38 8.31
N LYS A 200 -8.08 15.21 7.31
CA LYS A 200 -8.45 13.87 6.81
C LYS A 200 -7.32 13.12 6.12
N MET A 201 -6.32 13.85 5.59
CA MET A 201 -5.08 13.26 5.10
C MET A 201 -4.09 13.11 6.29
N PRO A 202 -3.72 11.87 6.67
CA PRO A 202 -2.85 11.62 7.82
C PRO A 202 -1.44 12.20 7.68
N ALA A 203 -0.87 12.74 8.75
CA ALA A 203 0.51 13.25 8.78
C ALA A 203 1.59 12.16 9.00
N LYS A 204 1.18 10.90 9.25
CA LYS A 204 2.09 9.79 9.59
C LYS A 204 3.09 9.42 8.49
N TYR A 205 2.81 9.77 7.23
CA TYR A 205 3.62 9.34 6.08
C TYR A 205 5.07 9.83 6.13
N LYS A 206 5.33 10.93 6.83
CA LYS A 206 6.69 11.40 7.12
C LYS A 206 7.51 10.41 7.96
N GLU A 207 6.86 9.60 8.78
CA GLU A 207 7.50 8.66 9.69
C GLU A 207 7.47 7.22 9.15
N VAL A 208 6.48 6.88 8.32
CA VAL A 208 6.26 5.49 7.86
C VAL A 208 6.67 5.22 6.42
N MET A 209 6.98 6.25 5.62
CA MET A 209 7.49 6.08 4.25
C MET A 209 8.97 6.44 4.16
N ASP A 210 9.73 5.63 3.43
CA ASP A 210 11.11 5.97 3.06
C ASP A 210 11.13 7.12 2.05
N ASP A 211 12.12 8.01 2.18
CA ASP A 211 12.25 9.18 1.31
C ASP A 211 12.29 8.82 -0.18
N LYS A 212 12.92 7.69 -0.54
CA LYS A 212 12.99 7.22 -1.94
C LYS A 212 11.65 6.73 -2.44
N ASP A 213 10.84 6.11 -1.58
CA ASP A 213 9.52 5.63 -1.96
C ASP A 213 8.55 6.81 -2.17
N VAL A 214 8.64 7.85 -1.35
CA VAL A 214 7.89 9.08 -1.58
C VAL A 214 8.30 9.76 -2.88
N GLU A 215 9.60 9.79 -3.20
CA GLU A 215 10.10 10.34 -4.47
C GLU A 215 9.58 9.56 -5.68
N VAL A 216 9.61 8.23 -5.63
CA VAL A 216 9.07 7.37 -6.69
C VAL A 216 7.57 7.61 -6.89
N LEU A 217 6.80 7.64 -5.80
CA LEU A 217 5.36 7.89 -5.85
C LEU A 217 5.06 9.29 -6.40
N ALA A 218 5.79 10.30 -5.95
CA ALA A 218 5.60 11.67 -6.40
C ALA A 218 5.98 11.89 -7.87
N ALA A 219 7.07 11.26 -8.32
CA ALA A 219 7.49 11.29 -9.72
C ALA A 219 6.42 10.68 -10.63
N TRP A 220 5.88 9.52 -10.25
CA TRP A 220 4.80 8.87 -11.00
C TRP A 220 3.52 9.71 -11.04
N LEU A 221 3.06 10.23 -9.88
CA LEU A 221 1.88 11.10 -9.81
C LEU A 221 2.05 12.39 -10.65
N SER A 222 3.24 12.97 -10.70
CA SER A 222 3.52 14.15 -11.52
C SER A 222 3.45 13.88 -13.03
N GLY A 223 3.53 12.61 -13.43
CA GLY A 223 3.31 12.16 -14.81
C GLY A 223 1.84 12.05 -15.19
N LEU A 224 0.91 12.05 -14.23
CA LEU A 224 -0.52 11.89 -14.47
C LEU A 224 -1.16 13.20 -14.95
N LYS A 225 -1.45 13.28 -16.24
CA LYS A 225 -1.94 14.50 -16.92
C LYS A 225 -3.23 14.27 -17.71
N ASN A 226 -4.12 13.43 -17.18
CA ASN A 226 -5.39 13.13 -17.84
C ASN A 226 -6.37 14.31 -17.72
N ALA A 227 -6.33 15.23 -18.68
CA ALA A 227 -7.17 16.43 -18.68
C ALA A 227 -8.69 16.16 -18.73
N SER A 228 -9.12 14.93 -19.07
CA SER A 228 -10.53 14.54 -19.04
C SER A 228 -11.08 14.38 -17.62
N VAL A 229 -10.21 14.28 -16.62
CA VAL A 229 -10.60 14.17 -15.21
C VAL A 229 -10.49 15.54 -14.53
N GLN A 230 -11.56 15.95 -13.85
CA GLN A 230 -11.58 17.18 -13.06
C GLN A 230 -10.88 16.98 -11.71
N THR A 231 -9.56 16.84 -11.73
CA THR A 231 -8.74 16.95 -10.52
C THR A 231 -8.78 18.40 -10.01
N PRO A 232 -9.21 18.65 -8.76
CA PRO A 232 -9.27 19.99 -8.21
C PRO A 232 -7.89 20.64 -8.09
N LYS A 233 -7.84 21.97 -8.21
CA LYS A 233 -6.59 22.72 -8.16
C LYS A 233 -6.02 22.72 -6.73
N PRO A 234 -4.71 22.50 -6.57
CA PRO A 234 -4.03 22.64 -5.29
C PRO A 234 -3.77 24.12 -4.98
N ILE A 235 -4.12 24.52 -3.77
CA ILE A 235 -3.92 25.86 -3.20
C ILE A 235 -2.84 25.73 -2.13
N LYS A 236 -1.71 26.41 -2.34
CA LYS A 236 -0.63 26.44 -1.36
C LYS A 236 -1.07 27.18 -0.10
N LYS A 237 -0.86 26.59 1.07
CA LYS A 237 -1.24 27.14 2.39
C LYS A 237 -0.03 27.47 3.25
N LYS A 238 1.11 26.83 3.00
CA LYS A 238 2.40 27.06 3.64
C LYS A 238 3.51 26.99 2.60
#